data_AF-A0A9P8FKL1-F1
#
_entry.id   AF-A0A9P8FKL1-F1
#
_cell.length_a   1.000
_cell.length_b   1.000
_cell.length_c   1.000
_cell.angle_alpha   90.00
_cell.angle_beta   90.00
_cell.angle_gamma   90.00
#
_symmetry.space_group_name_H-M   'P 1'
#
loop_
_entity.id
_entity.type
_entity.pdbx_description
1 polymer ?
#
loop_
_entity_poly.entity_id
_entity_poly.type
_entity_poly.pdbx_seq_one_letter_code
_entity_poly.pdbx_strand_id
1 'polypeptide(L)'
;MYQDGQPAANLSQNVGKEEKEHYDRVVAHSKQSQMRSPWMREGSDKPPVARLRSAGAMVKGKLLTTPSRMLKLILPLSTKDVNKDRKDVEPLALLVHPQQPLSYLERLIQSELPVIKNENGNDKIPAVHFRAQDLGEEAISPDHRGPDEESEDYNFEHSEDFKIDGKTERTGKLNESGEVTAPKPVNPAKEPDPEHPNFVRWSPSTEIGDFIRDAARGKEFSVDIEGAPEPIYVAVPSFADRTYYLRMRLRKTAKQISALADIKSECDKLAHKSAQRVAQGGFAVLVGWWGSVYVLTFQTDLGWDVMEPVTYLVGLSTLIGGYMWFLYHNREVSYRSAMNFTVSKRQDKLYQLKGFDVSKWDGLVEEGNRLRREIKMVAEEYDVDWDEAKEAGDEKVAKALRNERKKKQMAKDDEDEEGKKRKKSKEEDDDDD
;
A
#
# COMPACT_ATOMS: atom_id res chain seq x y z
N MET A 1 -48.88 8.64 -4.80
CA MET A 1 -49.81 9.06 -3.73
C MET A 1 -50.43 7.79 -3.15
N TYR A 2 -50.77 7.81 -1.85
CA TYR A 2 -51.23 6.70 -0.98
C TYR A 2 -50.11 5.96 -0.22
N GLN A 3 -50.12 5.79 1.10
CA GLN A 3 -50.77 6.48 2.22
C GLN A 3 -50.10 5.94 3.50
N ASP A 4 -49.74 6.85 4.40
CA ASP A 4 -49.93 6.77 5.85
C ASP A 4 -49.37 5.58 6.66
N GLY A 5 -48.30 5.86 7.41
CA GLY A 5 -48.02 5.18 8.67
C GLY A 5 -49.13 5.48 9.67
N GLN A 6 -50.06 4.54 9.84
CA GLN A 6 -51.14 4.66 10.83
C GLN A 6 -50.58 4.61 12.26
N PRO A 7 -51.16 5.37 13.20
CA PRO A 7 -50.78 5.27 14.62
C PRO A 7 -51.06 3.85 15.13
N ALA A 8 -50.14 3.32 15.96
CA ALA A 8 -50.11 1.92 16.40
C ALA A 8 -51.43 1.39 17.02
N ALA A 9 -52.32 2.27 17.47
CA ALA A 9 -53.64 1.94 17.99
C ALA A 9 -54.63 1.41 16.93
N ASN A 10 -54.42 1.69 15.64
CA ASN A 10 -55.31 1.29 14.55
C ASN A 10 -54.79 0.08 13.73
N LEU A 11 -53.64 -0.49 14.07
CA LEU A 11 -53.19 -1.74 13.43
C LEU A 11 -54.08 -2.91 13.86
N SER A 12 -54.56 -3.68 12.89
CA SER A 12 -55.32 -4.90 13.15
C SER A 12 -54.49 -5.89 13.97
N GLN A 13 -54.95 -6.26 15.16
CA GLN A 13 -54.30 -7.28 16.01
C GLN A 13 -54.52 -8.72 15.51
N ASN A 14 -55.30 -8.90 14.44
CA ASN A 14 -55.55 -10.19 13.83
C ASN A 14 -54.45 -10.52 12.82
N VAL A 15 -53.41 -11.18 13.30
CA VAL A 15 -52.28 -11.64 12.47
C VAL A 15 -52.79 -12.63 11.42
N GLY A 16 -52.68 -12.25 10.15
CA GLY A 16 -53.05 -13.09 9.02
C GLY A 16 -52.19 -14.36 8.92
N LYS A 17 -52.70 -15.40 8.25
CA LYS A 17 -51.90 -16.62 8.00
C LYS A 17 -50.63 -16.32 7.19
N GLU A 18 -50.73 -15.43 6.21
CA GLU A 18 -49.60 -15.02 5.36
C GLU A 18 -48.53 -14.27 6.16
N GLU A 19 -48.91 -13.44 7.14
CA GLU A 19 -47.96 -12.76 8.02
C GLU A 19 -47.25 -13.72 8.97
N LYS A 20 -47.96 -14.74 9.48
CA LYS A 20 -47.33 -15.80 10.28
C LYS A 20 -46.31 -16.59 9.47
N GLU A 21 -46.64 -16.96 8.24
CA GLU A 21 -45.72 -17.68 7.35
C GLU A 21 -44.49 -16.84 6.97
N HIS A 22 -44.69 -15.54 6.75
CA HIS A 22 -43.58 -14.62 6.51
C HIS A 22 -42.70 -14.48 7.76
N TYR A 23 -43.30 -14.32 8.94
CA TYR A 23 -42.58 -14.25 10.21
C TYR A 23 -41.78 -15.54 10.48
N ASP A 24 -42.38 -16.70 10.27
CA ASP A 24 -41.72 -18.00 10.44
C ASP A 24 -40.53 -18.16 9.49
N ARG A 25 -40.66 -17.70 8.24
CA ARG A 25 -39.56 -17.69 7.26
C ARG A 25 -38.41 -16.78 7.70
N VAL A 26 -38.71 -15.58 8.21
CA VAL A 26 -37.71 -14.63 8.71
C VAL A 26 -37.02 -15.17 9.96
N VAL A 27 -37.76 -15.78 10.89
CA VAL A 27 -37.21 -16.42 12.08
C VAL A 27 -36.32 -17.61 11.72
N ALA A 28 -36.72 -18.44 10.74
CA ALA A 28 -35.89 -19.53 10.25
C ALA A 28 -34.58 -19.02 9.64
N HIS A 29 -34.62 -17.98 8.81
CA HIS A 29 -33.43 -17.36 8.22
C HIS A 29 -32.52 -16.73 9.28
N SER A 30 -33.09 -16.07 10.29
CA SER A 30 -32.34 -15.49 11.41
C SER A 30 -31.67 -16.55 12.26
N LYS A 31 -32.38 -17.63 12.62
CA LYS A 31 -31.80 -18.78 13.35
C LYS A 31 -30.67 -19.45 12.56
N GLN A 32 -30.83 -19.62 11.25
CA GLN A 32 -29.79 -20.19 10.39
C GLN A 32 -28.56 -19.28 10.30
N SER A 33 -28.76 -17.95 10.31
CA SER A 33 -27.67 -16.97 10.34
C SER A 33 -26.99 -16.91 11.71
N GLN A 34 -27.72 -17.07 12.82
CA GLN A 34 -27.16 -17.11 14.18
C GLN A 34 -26.40 -18.40 14.48
N MET A 35 -26.78 -19.53 13.88
CA MET A 35 -26.05 -20.79 13.99
C MET A 35 -24.72 -20.78 13.22
N ARG A 36 -24.51 -19.85 12.28
CA ARG A 36 -23.22 -19.63 11.61
C ARG A 36 -22.36 -18.69 12.46
N SER A 37 -21.47 -19.24 13.28
CA SER A 37 -20.39 -18.43 13.84
C SER A 37 -19.48 -17.92 12.72
N PRO A 38 -18.83 -16.74 12.85
CA PRO A 38 -18.03 -16.12 11.77
C PRO A 38 -16.86 -16.97 11.23
N TRP A 39 -16.52 -18.08 11.89
CA TRP A 39 -15.47 -19.03 11.50
C TRP A 39 -16.00 -20.34 10.88
N MET A 40 -17.33 -20.55 10.81
CA MET A 40 -17.91 -21.69 10.11
C MET A 40 -17.84 -21.47 8.59
N ARG A 41 -16.86 -22.11 7.94
CA ARG A 41 -16.72 -22.12 6.47
C ARG A 41 -17.88 -22.89 5.84
N GLU A 42 -18.42 -22.36 4.75
CA GLU A 42 -19.50 -22.99 3.99
C GLU A 42 -19.10 -24.39 3.50
N GLY A 43 -19.72 -25.43 4.06
CA GLY A 43 -19.37 -26.83 3.79
C GLY A 43 -18.77 -27.64 4.93
N SER A 44 -18.66 -27.07 6.14
CA SER A 44 -18.21 -27.77 7.36
C SER A 44 -19.05 -29.02 7.70
N ASP A 45 -20.34 -29.02 7.36
CA ASP A 45 -21.27 -30.11 7.70
C ASP A 45 -21.17 -31.33 6.77
N LYS A 46 -20.35 -31.25 5.71
CA LYS A 46 -20.12 -32.37 4.80
C LYS A 46 -18.77 -33.00 5.12
N PRO A 47 -18.71 -34.28 5.54
CA PRO A 47 -17.45 -34.96 5.77
C PRO A 47 -16.60 -34.90 4.48
N PRO A 48 -15.28 -34.70 4.61
CA PRO A 48 -14.39 -34.29 3.50
C PRO A 48 -14.33 -35.28 2.32
N VAL A 49 -14.87 -36.48 2.49
CA VAL A 49 -14.83 -37.60 1.54
C VAL A 49 -16.02 -37.58 0.56
N ALA A 50 -17.14 -36.90 0.87
CA ALA A 50 -18.36 -36.96 0.05
C ALA A 50 -18.47 -35.86 -1.03
N ARG A 51 -17.53 -34.89 -1.07
CA ARG A 51 -17.43 -33.96 -2.19
C ARG A 51 -16.62 -34.64 -3.28
N LEU A 52 -17.30 -35.19 -4.29
CA LEU A 52 -16.70 -35.40 -5.60
C LEU A 52 -16.19 -34.02 -6.06
N ARG A 53 -14.91 -33.76 -5.84
CA ARG A 53 -14.22 -32.56 -6.31
C ARG A 53 -14.32 -32.63 -7.84
N SER A 54 -14.80 -31.57 -8.47
CA SER A 54 -14.81 -31.46 -9.93
C SER A 54 -13.42 -31.81 -10.47
N ALA A 55 -13.33 -32.84 -11.30
CA ALA A 55 -12.07 -33.44 -11.74
C ALA A 55 -11.06 -32.42 -12.31
N GLY A 56 -11.52 -31.31 -12.91
CA GLY A 56 -10.64 -30.24 -13.40
C GLY A 56 -9.81 -29.52 -12.32
N ALA A 57 -10.26 -29.50 -11.06
CA ALA A 57 -9.53 -28.85 -9.97
C ALA A 57 -8.39 -29.72 -9.38
N MET A 58 -8.35 -31.02 -9.69
CA MET A 58 -7.27 -31.94 -9.28
C MET A 58 -6.16 -32.06 -10.34
N VAL A 59 -6.38 -31.55 -11.56
CA VAL A 59 -5.39 -31.57 -12.64
C VAL A 59 -4.48 -30.33 -12.61
N LYS A 60 -4.98 -29.20 -12.08
CA LYS A 60 -4.24 -27.93 -12.05
C LYS A 60 -3.43 -27.77 -10.78
N GLY A 61 -2.13 -27.56 -10.93
CA GLY A 61 -1.22 -27.15 -9.86
C GLY A 61 -1.51 -25.74 -9.35
N LYS A 62 -0.98 -25.40 -8.19
CA LYS A 62 -1.17 -24.08 -7.56
C LYS A 62 0.14 -23.55 -7.01
N LEU A 63 0.44 -22.31 -7.30
CA LEU A 63 1.51 -21.56 -6.64
C LEU A 63 0.89 -20.64 -5.57
N LEU A 64 1.38 -20.72 -4.35
CA LEU A 64 0.90 -19.93 -3.22
C LEU A 64 2.04 -19.08 -2.66
N THR A 65 1.73 -17.84 -2.30
CA THR A 65 2.68 -16.94 -1.64
C THR A 65 2.63 -17.15 -0.13
N THR A 66 3.79 -17.27 0.52
CA THR A 66 3.88 -17.32 1.98
C THR A 66 4.21 -15.95 2.59
N PRO A 67 3.96 -15.74 3.89
CA PRO A 67 4.38 -14.51 4.58
C PRO A 67 5.90 -14.31 4.63
N SER A 68 6.69 -15.37 4.47
CA SER A 68 8.16 -15.35 4.57
C SER A 68 8.88 -15.09 3.23
N ARG A 69 8.17 -14.54 2.23
CA ARG A 69 8.65 -14.34 0.84
C ARG A 69 9.02 -15.62 0.09
N MET A 70 8.69 -16.79 0.65
CA MET A 70 8.81 -18.07 -0.05
C MET A 70 7.55 -18.31 -0.90
N LEU A 71 7.71 -19.17 -1.90
CA LEU A 71 6.61 -19.65 -2.71
C LEU A 71 6.38 -21.14 -2.40
N LYS A 72 5.13 -21.51 -2.19
CA LYS A 72 4.70 -22.90 -2.03
C LYS A 72 4.07 -23.36 -3.34
N LEU A 73 4.79 -24.19 -4.08
CA LEU A 73 4.30 -24.81 -5.30
C LEU A 73 3.66 -26.16 -4.97
N ILE A 74 2.44 -26.38 -5.46
CA ILE A 74 1.69 -27.63 -5.31
C ILE A 74 1.46 -28.21 -6.70
N LEU A 75 2.03 -29.38 -6.97
CA LEU A 75 1.91 -30.08 -8.25
C LEU A 75 1.23 -31.44 -8.06
N PRO A 76 0.19 -31.77 -8.83
CA PRO A 76 -0.34 -33.13 -8.86
C PRO A 76 0.60 -34.03 -9.69
N LEU A 77 1.62 -34.61 -9.06
CA LEU A 77 2.55 -35.55 -9.70
C LEU A 77 2.14 -36.99 -9.36
N SER A 78 1.92 -37.82 -10.38
CA SER A 78 1.77 -39.26 -10.17
C SER A 78 3.15 -39.88 -9.98
N THR A 79 3.48 -40.32 -8.77
CA THR A 79 4.78 -40.92 -8.46
C THR A 79 4.87 -42.39 -8.89
N LYS A 80 3.73 -43.08 -9.14
CA LYS A 80 3.72 -44.53 -9.39
C LYS A 80 2.67 -45.08 -10.37
N ASP A 81 1.72 -44.30 -10.87
CA ASP A 81 0.66 -44.84 -11.72
C ASP A 81 0.71 -44.29 -13.14
N VAL A 82 1.00 -45.21 -14.08
CA VAL A 82 0.80 -45.07 -15.54
C VAL A 82 -0.70 -45.17 -15.90
N ASN A 83 -1.57 -45.36 -14.91
CA ASN A 83 -3.01 -45.44 -15.14
C ASN A 83 -3.58 -44.06 -15.53
N LYS A 84 -4.38 -44.07 -16.60
CA LYS A 84 -5.05 -42.88 -17.16
C LYS A 84 -6.04 -42.22 -16.18
N ASP A 85 -6.43 -42.92 -15.12
CA ASP A 85 -7.35 -42.43 -14.11
C ASP A 85 -6.59 -41.71 -12.98
N ARG A 86 -6.37 -40.40 -13.13
CA ARG A 86 -5.77 -39.47 -12.14
C ARG A 86 -6.59 -39.29 -10.83
N LYS A 87 -7.24 -40.34 -10.32
CA LYS A 87 -8.16 -40.25 -9.16
C LYS A 87 -7.46 -40.29 -7.80
N ASP A 88 -6.27 -40.88 -7.73
CA ASP A 88 -5.52 -41.09 -6.47
C ASP A 88 -4.10 -40.50 -6.50
N VAL A 89 -3.94 -39.28 -7.03
CA VAL A 89 -2.63 -38.59 -7.10
C VAL A 89 -2.39 -37.76 -5.84
N GLU A 90 -1.39 -38.13 -5.05
CA GLU A 90 -0.91 -37.31 -3.93
C GLU A 90 -0.16 -36.07 -4.48
N PRO A 91 -0.58 -34.84 -4.12
CA PRO A 91 0.08 -33.65 -4.64
C PRO A 91 1.41 -33.39 -3.93
N LEU A 92 2.47 -33.17 -4.72
CA LEU A 92 3.78 -32.76 -4.22
C LEU A 92 3.73 -31.27 -3.83
N ALA A 93 4.23 -30.95 -2.64
CA ALA A 93 4.36 -29.57 -2.16
C ALA A 93 5.83 -29.19 -2.01
N LEU A 94 6.28 -28.21 -2.80
CA LEU A 94 7.65 -27.71 -2.81
C LEU A 94 7.69 -26.28 -2.27
N LEU A 95 8.72 -25.96 -1.50
CA LEU A 95 8.97 -24.61 -1.00
C LEU A 95 10.19 -24.04 -1.72
N VAL A 96 10.02 -22.93 -2.43
CA VAL A 96 11.07 -22.32 -3.25
C VAL A 96 11.24 -20.84 -2.95
N HIS A 97 12.46 -20.35 -3.14
CA HIS A 97 12.76 -18.92 -3.02
C HIS A 97 12.72 -18.26 -4.41
N PRO A 98 12.14 -17.05 -4.56
CA PRO A 98 12.05 -16.38 -5.86
C PRO A 98 13.40 -16.16 -6.58
N GLN A 99 14.49 -15.94 -5.85
CA GLN A 99 15.83 -15.73 -6.42
C GLN A 99 16.52 -17.03 -6.87
N GLN A 100 15.93 -18.20 -6.61
CA GLN A 100 16.52 -19.46 -7.11
C GLN A 100 16.25 -19.60 -8.61
N PRO A 101 17.19 -20.18 -9.38
CA PRO A 101 16.98 -20.42 -10.80
C PRO A 101 15.99 -21.58 -11.05
N LEU A 102 15.34 -21.59 -12.20
CA LEU A 102 14.42 -22.66 -12.62
C LEU A 102 15.08 -24.05 -12.64
N SER A 103 16.39 -24.13 -12.90
CA SER A 103 17.17 -25.36 -12.84
C SER A 103 17.16 -26.01 -11.45
N TYR A 104 17.07 -25.21 -10.38
CA TYR A 104 16.93 -25.75 -9.02
C TYR A 104 15.56 -26.40 -8.83
N LEU A 105 14.49 -25.75 -9.32
CA LEU A 105 13.14 -26.29 -9.30
C LEU A 105 13.00 -27.54 -10.18
N GLU A 106 13.62 -27.54 -11.36
CA GLU A 106 13.71 -28.72 -12.24
C GLU A 106 14.31 -29.92 -11.49
N ARG A 107 15.45 -29.74 -10.82
CA ARG A 107 16.12 -30.82 -10.07
C ARG A 107 15.27 -31.33 -8.90
N LEU A 108 14.56 -30.44 -8.22
CA LEU A 108 13.68 -30.78 -7.10
C LEU A 108 12.45 -31.58 -7.57
N ILE A 109 11.93 -31.29 -8.76
CA ILE A 109 10.87 -32.09 -9.38
C ILE A 109 11.44 -33.42 -9.88
N GLN A 110 12.61 -33.41 -10.53
CA GLN A 110 13.29 -34.61 -11.04
C GLN A 110 13.60 -35.63 -9.95
N SER A 111 13.94 -35.20 -8.74
CA SER A 111 14.19 -36.13 -7.62
C SER A 111 12.96 -36.88 -7.14
N GLU A 112 11.76 -36.36 -7.43
CA GLU A 112 10.48 -36.95 -7.05
C GLU A 112 9.84 -37.76 -8.19
N LEU A 113 10.41 -37.69 -9.41
CA LEU A 113 9.91 -38.41 -10.58
C LEU A 113 10.59 -39.78 -10.73
N PRO A 114 9.86 -40.82 -11.18
CA PRO A 114 10.46 -42.11 -11.50
C PRO A 114 11.38 -41.99 -12.72
N VAL A 115 12.41 -42.83 -12.77
CA VAL A 115 13.29 -42.94 -13.93
C VAL A 115 12.55 -43.52 -15.12
N ILE A 116 12.76 -42.93 -16.30
CA ILE A 116 12.20 -43.40 -17.57
C ILE A 116 13.28 -44.17 -18.34
N LYS A 117 12.88 -45.15 -19.15
CA LYS A 117 13.81 -45.85 -20.04
C LYS A 117 13.87 -45.13 -21.38
N ASN A 118 15.06 -44.85 -21.86
CA ASN A 118 15.27 -44.31 -23.21
C ASN A 118 14.95 -45.35 -24.29
N GLU A 119 14.82 -44.90 -25.54
CA GLU A 119 14.74 -45.76 -26.74
C GLU A 119 15.90 -46.78 -26.82
N ASN A 120 17.04 -46.44 -26.21
CA ASN A 120 18.24 -47.28 -26.13
C ASN A 120 18.27 -48.23 -24.91
N GLY A 121 17.21 -48.28 -24.10
CA GLY A 121 17.08 -49.17 -22.94
C GLY A 121 17.81 -48.73 -21.65
N ASN A 122 18.53 -47.62 -21.67
CA ASN A 122 19.20 -47.06 -20.50
C ASN A 122 18.23 -46.25 -19.62
N ASP A 123 18.46 -46.28 -18.30
CA ASP A 123 17.71 -45.47 -17.34
C ASP A 123 18.12 -43.98 -17.48
N LYS A 124 17.12 -43.12 -17.69
CA LYS A 124 17.28 -41.66 -17.82
C LYS A 124 16.31 -40.96 -16.87
N ILE A 125 16.77 -39.86 -16.29
CA ILE A 125 15.92 -38.95 -15.51
C ILE A 125 15.10 -38.10 -16.49
N PRO A 126 13.77 -37.99 -16.33
CA PRO A 126 12.93 -37.21 -17.24
C PRO A 126 13.32 -35.72 -17.22
N ALA A 127 13.44 -35.12 -18.39
CA ALA A 127 13.60 -33.67 -18.50
C ALA A 127 12.31 -32.95 -18.08
N VAL A 128 12.46 -31.81 -17.39
CA VAL A 128 11.34 -30.93 -17.01
C VAL A 128 11.53 -29.58 -17.70
N HIS A 129 10.48 -29.08 -18.34
CA HIS A 129 10.50 -27.80 -19.04
C HIS A 129 9.36 -26.91 -18.55
N PHE A 130 9.67 -25.63 -18.34
CA PHE A 130 8.70 -24.62 -17.95
C PHE A 130 8.34 -23.78 -19.17
N ARG A 131 7.04 -23.60 -19.41
CA ARG A 131 6.55 -22.70 -20.45
C ARG A 131 5.55 -21.72 -19.87
N ALA A 132 5.61 -20.48 -20.34
CA ALA A 132 4.62 -19.45 -20.03
C ALA A 132 4.16 -18.78 -21.31
N GLN A 133 2.98 -18.16 -21.26
CA GLN A 133 2.44 -17.43 -22.38
C GLN A 133 3.31 -16.20 -22.68
N ASP A 134 3.82 -16.11 -23.90
CA ASP A 134 4.46 -14.89 -24.40
C ASP A 134 3.36 -14.00 -25.00
N LEU A 135 3.02 -12.95 -24.25
CA LEU A 135 2.21 -11.85 -24.74
C LEU A 135 3.19 -10.87 -25.35
N GLY A 136 3.39 -10.92 -26.67
CA GLY A 136 4.32 -10.04 -27.38
C GLY A 136 4.11 -8.55 -27.05
N GLU A 137 5.08 -7.72 -27.45
CA GLU A 137 5.21 -6.28 -27.11
C GLU A 137 3.96 -5.39 -27.35
N GLU A 138 2.89 -5.88 -27.95
CA GLU A 138 1.63 -5.14 -28.16
C GLU A 138 0.83 -4.85 -26.88
N ALA A 139 1.17 -5.45 -25.73
CA ALA A 139 0.53 -5.16 -24.44
C ALA A 139 1.15 -3.99 -23.66
N ILE A 140 2.12 -3.26 -24.22
CA ILE A 140 2.85 -2.16 -23.56
C ILE A 140 2.02 -0.85 -23.49
N SER A 141 0.73 -0.86 -23.86
CA SER A 141 -0.15 0.30 -23.66
C SER A 141 -0.97 0.13 -22.36
N PRO A 142 -0.64 0.84 -21.27
CA PRO A 142 -1.40 0.76 -20.03
C PRO A 142 -2.55 1.78 -20.06
N ASP A 143 -3.45 1.73 -21.04
CA ASP A 143 -4.77 2.35 -20.88
C ASP A 143 -5.76 1.89 -21.95
N HIS A 144 -6.49 0.80 -21.70
CA HIS A 144 -7.83 0.61 -22.24
C HIS A 144 -8.62 -0.22 -21.23
N ARG A 145 -9.23 0.48 -20.26
CA ARG A 145 -10.35 -0.07 -19.51
C ARG A 145 -11.48 -0.36 -20.50
N GLY A 146 -11.94 -1.61 -20.52
CA GLY A 146 -13.22 -1.96 -21.14
C GLY A 146 -14.36 -1.20 -20.45
N PRO A 147 -15.43 -0.86 -21.17
CA PRO A 147 -16.46 0.04 -20.68
C PRO A 147 -17.36 -0.71 -19.68
N ASP A 148 -17.24 -0.35 -18.40
CA ASP A 148 -18.39 -0.35 -17.50
C ASP A 148 -19.05 1.03 -17.62
N GLU A 149 -20.37 1.00 -17.70
CA GLU A 149 -21.26 2.10 -18.05
C GLU A 149 -21.17 3.31 -17.08
N GLU A 150 -21.53 4.47 -17.65
CA GLU A 150 -21.82 5.76 -17.01
C GLU A 150 -20.64 6.65 -16.60
N SER A 151 -20.21 7.52 -17.52
CA SER A 151 -20.08 8.95 -17.21
C SER A 151 -20.03 9.80 -18.48
N GLU A 152 -20.79 10.88 -18.45
CA GLU A 152 -21.00 11.84 -19.52
C GLU A 152 -19.74 12.68 -19.79
N ASP A 153 -19.43 12.79 -21.08
CA ASP A 153 -19.10 14.01 -21.83
C ASP A 153 -18.00 14.94 -21.30
N TYR A 154 -16.81 14.92 -21.92
CA TYR A 154 -16.04 16.12 -22.26
C TYR A 154 -15.15 15.86 -23.50
N ASN A 155 -15.50 16.56 -24.58
CA ASN A 155 -14.83 16.56 -25.88
C ASN A 155 -13.51 17.36 -25.80
N PHE A 156 -12.38 16.79 -26.22
CA PHE A 156 -11.09 17.50 -26.31
C PHE A 156 -10.86 17.96 -27.76
N GLU A 157 -10.78 19.28 -27.97
CA GLU A 157 -10.51 19.89 -29.26
C GLU A 157 -9.04 19.73 -29.70
N HIS A 158 -8.90 19.34 -30.97
CA HIS A 158 -7.92 19.78 -31.98
C HIS A 158 -6.43 19.90 -31.63
N SER A 159 -5.62 19.01 -32.23
CA SER A 159 -4.29 19.38 -32.73
C SER A 159 -4.36 19.51 -34.26
N GLU A 160 -3.99 20.69 -34.75
CA GLU A 160 -4.13 21.19 -36.11
C GLU A 160 -3.24 20.46 -37.14
N ASP A 161 -3.83 20.00 -38.24
CA ASP A 161 -3.10 19.60 -39.45
C ASP A 161 -2.81 20.83 -40.32
N PHE A 162 -1.53 21.16 -40.52
CA PHE A 162 -1.09 22.17 -41.49
C PHE A 162 -1.07 21.57 -42.91
N LYS A 163 -1.91 22.11 -43.81
CA LYS A 163 -1.91 21.86 -45.26
C LYS A 163 -1.21 22.99 -46.00
N ILE A 164 -0.19 22.68 -46.79
CA ILE A 164 0.36 23.58 -47.80
C ILE A 164 0.41 22.83 -49.14
N ASP A 165 -0.28 23.39 -50.12
CA ASP A 165 -0.28 23.05 -51.56
C ASP A 165 -0.61 21.60 -51.97
N GLY A 166 -1.75 21.10 -51.48
CA GLY A 166 -2.50 20.03 -52.16
C GLY A 166 -1.88 18.62 -52.20
N LYS A 167 -0.70 18.38 -51.61
CA LYS A 167 -0.08 17.05 -51.50
C LYS A 167 0.43 16.75 -50.09
N THR A 168 -0.05 15.65 -49.53
CA THR A 168 0.50 15.01 -48.33
C THR A 168 1.68 14.11 -48.73
N GLU A 169 2.91 14.55 -48.49
CA GLU A 169 4.10 13.70 -48.63
C GLU A 169 4.59 13.21 -47.27
N ARG A 170 4.61 11.89 -47.11
CA ARG A 170 5.08 11.16 -45.92
C ARG A 170 6.51 10.70 -46.20
N THR A 171 7.50 11.43 -45.70
CA THR A 171 8.91 11.03 -45.83
C THR A 171 9.29 10.02 -44.76
N GLY A 172 9.76 8.84 -45.19
CA GLY A 172 10.71 8.05 -44.41
C GLY A 172 10.18 6.80 -43.69
N LYS A 173 9.58 5.85 -44.40
CA LYS A 173 9.75 4.43 -44.06
C LYS A 173 10.07 3.66 -45.34
N LEU A 174 11.30 3.17 -45.42
CA LEU A 174 11.75 2.23 -46.44
C LEU A 174 10.98 0.92 -46.24
N ASN A 175 10.21 0.53 -47.26
CA ASN A 175 9.68 -0.81 -47.39
C ASN A 175 10.83 -1.71 -47.86
N GLU A 176 11.38 -2.54 -46.98
CA GLU A 176 12.18 -3.68 -47.41
C GLU A 176 11.27 -4.91 -47.45
N SER A 177 10.69 -5.10 -48.64
CA SER A 177 10.15 -6.39 -49.06
C SER A 177 11.33 -7.34 -49.33
N GLY A 178 11.74 -8.05 -48.28
CA GLY A 178 12.71 -9.12 -48.34
C GLY A 178 12.27 -10.21 -47.38
N GLU A 179 11.58 -11.22 -47.91
CA GLU A 179 11.21 -12.44 -47.20
C GLU A 179 12.50 -13.20 -46.83
N VAL A 180 13.06 -12.92 -45.64
CA VAL A 180 14.07 -13.76 -45.03
C VAL A 180 13.34 -14.64 -44.02
N THR A 181 12.88 -15.81 -44.49
CA THR A 181 12.51 -16.91 -43.61
C THR A 181 13.74 -17.31 -42.80
N ALA A 182 13.84 -16.81 -41.56
CA ALA A 182 14.73 -17.38 -40.58
C ALA A 182 14.36 -18.86 -40.40
N PRO A 183 15.31 -19.80 -40.46
CA PRO A 183 15.00 -21.22 -40.32
C PRO A 183 14.43 -21.45 -38.92
N LYS A 184 13.12 -21.74 -38.84
CA LYS A 184 12.49 -22.25 -37.62
C LYS A 184 13.26 -23.51 -37.22
N PRO A 185 13.80 -23.62 -35.99
CA PRO A 185 14.39 -24.86 -35.53
C PRO A 185 13.27 -25.91 -35.49
N VAL A 186 13.36 -26.89 -36.39
CA VAL A 186 12.51 -28.07 -36.41
C VAL A 186 12.93 -28.95 -35.24
N ASN A 187 12.39 -28.64 -34.05
CA ASN A 187 12.28 -29.65 -33.00
C ASN A 187 11.06 -30.53 -33.30
N PRO A 188 11.11 -31.84 -33.01
CA PRO A 188 9.97 -32.73 -33.17
C PRO A 188 8.95 -32.42 -32.08
N ALA A 189 8.14 -31.39 -32.30
CA ALA A 189 7.14 -30.95 -31.36
C ALA A 189 5.81 -31.65 -31.67
N LYS A 190 5.26 -32.31 -30.63
CA LYS A 190 3.83 -32.50 -30.41
C LYS A 190 3.02 -31.36 -31.04
N GLU A 191 1.90 -31.70 -31.68
CA GLU A 191 0.93 -30.72 -32.18
C GLU A 191 0.71 -29.61 -31.15
N PRO A 192 0.71 -28.32 -31.56
CA PRO A 192 0.51 -27.21 -30.64
C PRO A 192 -0.85 -27.39 -29.95
N ASP A 193 -0.85 -27.34 -28.62
CA ASP A 193 -2.03 -27.50 -27.81
C ASP A 193 -3.06 -26.41 -28.18
N PRO A 194 -4.26 -26.77 -28.67
CA PRO A 194 -5.24 -25.80 -29.17
C PRO A 194 -5.75 -24.82 -28.11
N GLU A 195 -5.62 -25.14 -26.81
CA GLU A 195 -6.03 -24.25 -25.72
C GLU A 195 -4.97 -23.18 -25.37
N HIS A 196 -3.70 -23.37 -25.77
CA HIS A 196 -2.57 -22.52 -25.36
C HIS A 196 -1.54 -22.28 -26.48
N PRO A 197 -1.88 -21.56 -27.56
CA PRO A 197 -1.07 -21.48 -28.78
C PRO A 197 0.29 -20.75 -28.65
N ASN A 198 0.50 -19.94 -27.60
CA ASN A 198 1.69 -19.06 -27.47
C ASN A 198 2.59 -19.38 -26.25
N PHE A 199 2.65 -20.64 -25.82
CA PHE A 199 3.49 -21.02 -24.69
C PHE A 199 4.96 -21.19 -25.11
N VAL A 200 5.82 -20.30 -24.63
CA VAL A 200 7.25 -20.27 -24.93
C VAL A 200 8.03 -20.96 -23.80
N ARG A 201 9.03 -21.77 -24.17
CA ARG A 201 9.93 -22.43 -23.22
C ARG A 201 10.93 -21.43 -22.64
N TRP A 202 11.06 -21.45 -21.32
CA TRP A 202 12.00 -20.61 -20.59
C TRP A 202 13.36 -21.29 -20.37
N SER A 203 14.41 -20.47 -20.22
CA SER A 203 15.76 -20.94 -19.90
C SER A 203 15.83 -21.47 -18.46
N PRO A 204 16.55 -22.58 -18.20
CA PRO A 204 16.70 -23.12 -16.84
C PRO A 204 17.53 -22.19 -15.92
N SER A 205 18.21 -21.19 -16.46
CA SER A 205 19.01 -20.22 -15.68
C SER A 205 18.21 -19.01 -15.20
N THR A 206 16.97 -18.81 -15.66
CA THR A 206 16.13 -17.69 -15.24
C THR A 206 15.70 -17.83 -13.78
N GLU A 207 15.64 -16.72 -13.04
CA GLU A 207 15.12 -16.69 -11.67
C GLU A 207 13.62 -17.03 -11.65
N ILE A 208 13.20 -17.81 -10.65
CA ILE A 208 11.79 -18.18 -10.47
C ILE A 208 10.93 -16.91 -10.33
N GLY A 209 11.41 -15.88 -9.64
CA GLY A 209 10.69 -14.63 -9.46
C GLY A 209 10.35 -13.93 -10.78
N ASP A 210 11.33 -13.82 -11.68
CA ASP A 210 11.14 -13.21 -12.99
C ASP A 210 10.26 -14.05 -13.91
N PHE A 211 10.43 -15.37 -13.89
CA PHE A 211 9.53 -16.28 -14.59
C PHE A 211 8.08 -16.16 -14.11
N ILE A 212 7.87 -16.08 -12.79
CA ILE A 212 6.54 -15.96 -12.20
C ILE A 212 5.90 -14.60 -12.50
N ARG A 213 6.68 -13.53 -12.61
CA ARG A 213 6.21 -12.21 -13.04
C ARG A 213 5.58 -12.26 -14.42
N ASP A 214 6.29 -12.80 -15.41
CA ASP A 214 5.75 -12.90 -16.76
C ASP A 214 4.61 -13.91 -16.85
N ALA A 215 4.72 -15.04 -16.15
CA ALA A 215 3.63 -16.01 -16.05
C ALA A 215 2.38 -15.46 -15.35
N ALA A 216 2.51 -14.49 -14.44
CA ALA A 216 1.37 -13.86 -13.77
C ALA A 216 0.50 -13.06 -14.76
N ARG A 217 1.07 -12.54 -15.85
CA ARG A 217 0.31 -11.87 -16.92
C ARG A 217 -0.65 -12.84 -17.61
N GLY A 218 -0.19 -14.06 -17.88
CA GLY A 218 -1.00 -15.15 -18.43
C GLY A 218 -1.86 -15.89 -17.38
N LYS A 219 -1.75 -15.55 -16.09
CA LYS A 219 -2.40 -16.20 -14.92
C LYS A 219 -2.03 -17.67 -14.68
N GLU A 220 -1.38 -18.33 -15.64
CA GLU A 220 -0.92 -19.70 -15.55
C GLU A 220 0.34 -19.96 -16.36
N PHE A 221 1.08 -20.98 -15.95
CA PHE A 221 2.20 -21.53 -16.71
C PHE A 221 2.07 -23.06 -16.80
N SER A 222 2.76 -23.67 -17.77
CA SER A 222 2.78 -25.13 -17.92
C SER A 222 4.13 -25.71 -17.47
N VAL A 223 4.04 -26.89 -16.86
CA VAL A 223 5.18 -27.76 -16.54
C VAL A 223 5.08 -28.99 -17.43
N ASP A 224 6.01 -29.10 -18.36
CA ASP A 224 6.11 -30.22 -19.27
C ASP A 224 7.13 -31.22 -18.73
N ILE A 225 6.68 -32.46 -18.54
CA ILE A 225 7.54 -33.54 -18.06
C ILE A 225 7.72 -34.54 -19.19
N GLU A 226 8.98 -34.89 -19.48
CA GLU A 226 9.32 -35.93 -20.46
C GLU A 226 8.68 -37.27 -20.07
N GLY A 227 7.92 -37.87 -20.98
CA GLY A 227 7.16 -39.11 -20.74
C GLY A 227 5.73 -38.92 -20.22
N ALA A 228 5.31 -37.70 -19.85
CA ALA A 228 3.92 -37.43 -19.49
C ALA A 228 3.04 -37.15 -20.74
N PRO A 229 1.78 -37.65 -20.77
CA PRO A 229 0.89 -37.47 -21.91
C PRO A 229 0.45 -36.00 -22.08
N GLU A 230 0.20 -35.29 -20.99
CA GLU A 230 -0.29 -33.91 -20.96
C GLU A 230 0.58 -33.03 -20.07
N PRO A 231 0.73 -31.73 -20.42
CA PRO A 231 1.39 -30.76 -19.56
C PRO A 231 0.57 -30.47 -18.29
N ILE A 232 1.25 -30.09 -17.20
CA ILE A 232 0.59 -29.71 -15.95
C ILE A 232 0.49 -28.20 -15.90
N TYR A 233 -0.73 -27.66 -15.91
CA TYR A 233 -0.96 -26.23 -15.75
C TYR A 233 -0.92 -25.85 -14.27
N VAL A 234 -0.25 -24.73 -13.97
CA VAL A 234 -0.10 -24.20 -12.62
C VAL A 234 -0.63 -22.78 -12.59
N ALA A 235 -1.60 -22.53 -11.71
CA ALA A 235 -2.11 -21.18 -11.49
C ALA A 235 -1.08 -20.33 -10.73
N VAL A 236 -0.83 -19.12 -11.24
CA VAL A 236 0.05 -18.11 -10.63
C VAL A 236 -0.80 -17.14 -9.80
N PRO A 237 -0.39 -16.78 -8.57
CA PRO A 237 -1.10 -15.79 -7.78
C PRO A 237 -0.98 -14.42 -8.43
N SER A 238 -2.08 -13.68 -8.49
CA SER A 238 -2.04 -12.29 -8.96
C SER A 238 -1.35 -11.38 -7.94
N PHE A 239 -1.00 -10.15 -8.37
CA PHE A 239 -0.57 -9.09 -7.45
C PHE A 239 -1.56 -8.90 -6.28
N ALA A 240 -2.87 -8.94 -6.56
CA ALA A 240 -3.90 -8.76 -5.55
C ALA A 240 -3.91 -9.91 -4.52
N ASP A 241 -3.66 -11.14 -4.97
CA ASP A 241 -3.59 -12.32 -4.10
C ASP A 241 -2.34 -12.29 -3.22
N ARG A 242 -1.18 -11.99 -3.81
CA ARG A 242 0.10 -11.92 -3.08
C ARG A 242 0.09 -10.83 -2.01
N THR A 243 -0.52 -9.69 -2.30
CA THR A 243 -0.57 -8.54 -1.40
C THR A 243 -1.77 -8.54 -0.46
N TYR A 244 -2.69 -9.51 -0.56
CA TYR A 244 -3.95 -9.53 0.20
C TYR A 244 -3.75 -9.34 1.72
N TYR A 245 -2.87 -10.13 2.34
CA TYR A 245 -2.60 -10.04 3.77
C TYR A 245 -1.84 -8.77 4.16
N LEU A 246 -0.93 -8.30 3.31
CA LEU A 246 -0.19 -7.05 3.51
C LEU A 246 -1.12 -5.85 3.49
N ARG A 247 -2.01 -5.78 2.49
CA ARG A 247 -3.04 -4.75 2.33
C ARG A 247 -4.04 -4.78 3.48
N MET A 248 -4.49 -5.97 3.89
CA MET A 248 -5.38 -6.11 5.06
C MET A 248 -4.72 -5.57 6.33
N ARG A 249 -3.45 -5.91 6.58
CA ARG A 249 -2.70 -5.40 7.74
C ARG A 249 -2.49 -3.89 7.64
N LEU A 250 -2.12 -3.37 6.47
CA LEU A 250 -1.97 -1.95 6.22
C LEU A 250 -3.26 -1.18 6.53
N ARG A 251 -4.43 -1.67 6.11
CA ARG A 251 -5.73 -1.07 6.43
C ARG A 251 -6.01 -1.07 7.93
N LYS A 252 -5.67 -2.13 8.65
CA LYS A 252 -5.81 -2.19 10.12
C LYS A 252 -4.91 -1.17 10.81
N THR A 253 -3.64 -1.09 10.43
CA THR A 253 -2.67 -0.12 10.95
C THR A 253 -3.10 1.30 10.60
N ALA A 254 -3.59 1.56 9.38
CA ALA A 254 -4.09 2.86 8.96
C ALA A 254 -5.28 3.33 9.82
N LYS A 255 -6.23 2.44 10.14
CA LYS A 255 -7.34 2.75 11.06
C LYS A 255 -6.88 3.11 12.48
N GLN A 256 -5.83 2.45 12.97
CA GLN A 256 -5.25 2.77 14.28
C GLN A 256 -4.54 4.13 14.26
N ILE A 257 -3.82 4.42 13.16
CA ILE A 257 -3.20 5.73 12.93
C ILE A 257 -4.28 6.81 12.83
N SER A 258 -5.38 6.62 12.09
CA SER A 258 -6.42 7.66 12.00
C SER A 258 -7.04 7.98 13.35
N ALA A 259 -7.37 6.96 14.15
CA ALA A 259 -7.91 7.16 15.50
C ALA A 259 -6.95 7.95 16.42
N LEU A 260 -5.65 7.64 16.38
CA LEU A 260 -4.64 8.36 17.16
C LEU A 260 -4.37 9.77 16.58
N ALA A 261 -4.46 9.95 15.27
CA ALA A 261 -4.25 11.22 14.59
C ALA A 261 -5.33 12.25 14.98
N ASP A 262 -6.57 11.81 15.16
CA ASP A 262 -7.66 12.67 15.61
C ASP A 262 -7.36 13.24 17.01
N ILE A 263 -6.96 12.37 17.95
CA ILE A 263 -6.56 12.77 19.32
C ILE A 263 -5.37 13.74 19.29
N LYS A 264 -4.33 13.41 18.50
CA LYS A 264 -3.14 14.25 18.31
C LYS A 264 -3.52 15.64 17.81
N SER A 265 -4.36 15.70 16.76
CA SER A 265 -4.79 16.94 16.13
C SER A 265 -5.57 17.84 17.09
N GLU A 266 -6.38 17.26 17.98
CA GLU A 266 -7.09 18.02 19.00
C GLU A 266 -6.15 18.60 20.06
N CYS A 267 -5.19 17.80 20.53
CA CYS A 267 -4.18 18.26 21.48
C CYS A 267 -3.34 19.39 20.90
N ASP A 268 -2.91 19.26 19.64
CA ASP A 268 -2.11 20.27 18.94
C ASP A 268 -2.88 21.59 18.81
N LYS A 269 -4.16 21.52 18.41
CA LYS A 269 -5.04 22.69 18.34
C LYS A 269 -5.20 23.37 19.70
N LEU A 270 -5.37 22.60 20.78
CA LEU A 270 -5.49 23.14 22.15
C LEU A 270 -4.19 23.79 22.63
N ALA A 271 -3.04 23.17 22.35
CA ALA A 271 -1.73 23.70 22.70
C ALA A 271 -1.48 25.04 21.98
N HIS A 272 -1.72 25.11 20.66
CA HIS A 272 -1.55 26.34 19.88
C HIS A 272 -2.49 27.46 20.33
N LYS A 273 -3.78 27.17 20.58
CA LYS A 273 -4.73 28.18 21.11
C LYS A 273 -4.25 28.78 22.43
N SER A 274 -3.64 27.98 23.29
CA SER A 274 -3.13 28.47 24.57
C SER A 274 -1.89 29.35 24.41
N ALA A 275 -0.97 29.00 23.51
CA ALA A 275 0.19 29.83 23.20
C ALA A 275 -0.25 31.19 22.59
N GLN A 276 -1.26 31.17 21.72
CA GLN A 276 -1.85 32.39 21.17
C GLN A 276 -2.48 33.27 22.26
N ARG A 277 -3.13 32.68 23.28
CA ARG A 277 -3.65 33.45 24.43
C ARG A 277 -2.54 34.08 25.26
N VAL A 278 -1.41 33.39 25.45
CA VAL A 278 -0.25 33.96 26.14
C VAL A 278 0.32 35.14 25.34
N ALA A 279 0.46 34.99 24.02
CA ALA A 279 0.90 36.08 23.15
C ALA A 279 -0.06 37.28 23.16
N GLN A 280 -1.38 37.03 23.13
CA GLN A 280 -2.41 38.08 23.27
C GLN A 280 -2.34 38.79 24.62
N GLY A 281 -2.10 38.04 25.71
CA GLY A 281 -1.90 38.61 27.04
C GLY A 281 -0.66 39.52 27.11
N GLY A 282 0.47 39.07 26.54
CA GLY A 282 1.68 39.90 26.44
C GLY A 282 1.44 41.17 25.62
N PHE A 283 0.74 41.08 24.49
CA PHE A 283 0.36 42.24 23.69
C PHE A 283 -0.56 43.21 24.46
N ALA A 284 -1.55 42.70 25.19
CA ALA A 284 -2.46 43.53 25.99
C ALA A 284 -1.71 44.29 27.10
N VAL A 285 -0.71 43.66 27.73
CA VAL A 285 0.16 44.34 28.72
C VAL A 285 0.95 45.47 28.07
N LEU A 286 1.51 45.27 26.87
CA LEU A 286 2.24 46.31 26.15
C LEU A 286 1.34 47.50 25.76
N VAL A 287 0.13 47.22 25.26
CA VAL A 287 -0.85 48.26 24.94
C VAL A 287 -1.32 48.99 26.19
N GLY A 288 -1.54 48.26 27.30
CA GLY A 288 -1.91 48.84 28.59
C GLY A 288 -0.81 49.71 29.19
N TRP A 289 0.46 49.31 29.02
CA TRP A 289 1.61 50.13 29.41
C TRP A 289 1.69 51.40 28.58
N TRP A 290 1.58 51.29 27.25
CA TRP A 290 1.58 52.44 26.34
C TRP A 290 0.45 53.43 26.70
N GLY A 291 -0.77 52.92 26.92
CA GLY A 291 -1.91 53.73 27.34
C GLY A 291 -1.69 54.40 28.71
N SER A 292 -1.11 53.69 29.67
CA SER A 292 -0.76 54.25 30.99
C SER A 292 0.22 55.42 30.85
N VAL A 293 1.28 55.26 30.05
CA VAL A 293 2.26 56.33 29.80
C VAL A 293 1.59 57.53 29.13
N TYR A 294 0.71 57.31 28.15
CA TYR A 294 -0.04 58.38 27.49
C TYR A 294 -0.92 59.17 28.48
N VAL A 295 -1.74 58.48 29.28
CA VAL A 295 -2.63 59.14 30.25
C VAL A 295 -1.83 59.89 31.32
N LEU A 296 -0.77 59.28 31.87
CA LEU A 296 0.06 59.91 32.89
C LEU A 296 0.80 61.15 32.37
N THR A 297 1.20 61.14 31.09
CA THR A 297 1.93 62.25 30.47
C THR A 297 1.01 63.40 30.05
N PHE A 298 -0.13 63.10 29.43
CA PHE A 298 -0.98 64.11 28.77
C PHE A 298 -2.22 64.51 29.57
N GLN A 299 -2.68 63.67 30.50
CA GLN A 299 -3.95 63.87 31.21
C GLN A 299 -3.78 64.12 32.71
N THR A 300 -2.54 64.08 33.21
CA THR A 300 -2.22 64.25 34.63
C THR A 300 -1.13 65.30 34.80
N ASP A 301 -1.08 65.95 35.96
CA ASP A 301 -0.13 67.04 36.23
C ASP A 301 1.32 66.57 36.44
N LEU A 302 1.61 65.26 36.27
CA LEU A 302 2.98 64.72 36.41
C LEU A 302 3.92 65.15 35.29
N GLY A 303 3.39 65.40 34.08
CA GLY A 303 4.16 65.84 32.93
C GLY A 303 5.26 64.85 32.49
N TRP A 304 6.06 65.26 31.50
CA TRP A 304 7.11 64.41 30.92
C TRP A 304 8.35 64.26 31.82
N ASP A 305 8.66 65.29 32.63
CA ASP A 305 9.86 65.34 33.48
C ASP A 305 9.90 64.21 34.52
N VAL A 306 8.74 63.77 35.01
CA VAL A 306 8.62 62.63 35.93
C VAL A 306 8.56 61.28 35.18
N MET A 307 7.98 61.26 33.97
CA MET A 307 7.78 60.03 33.21
C MET A 307 9.05 59.53 32.50
N GLU A 308 9.95 60.43 32.11
CA GLU A 308 11.22 60.11 31.47
C GLU A 308 12.05 59.08 32.26
N PRO A 309 12.47 59.34 33.51
CA PRO A 309 13.27 58.36 34.26
C PRO A 309 12.52 57.06 34.56
N VAL A 310 11.19 57.12 34.73
CA VAL A 310 10.36 55.94 34.97
C VAL A 310 10.36 55.01 33.75
N THR A 311 10.18 55.55 32.54
CA THR A 311 10.19 54.74 31.32
C THR A 311 11.57 54.12 31.06
N TYR A 312 12.66 54.84 31.34
CA TYR A 312 14.02 54.30 31.29
C TYR A 312 14.22 53.13 32.26
N LEU A 313 13.82 53.29 33.53
CA LEU A 313 13.96 52.23 34.54
C LEU A 313 13.13 50.99 34.20
N VAL A 314 11.90 51.16 33.71
CA VAL A 314 11.03 50.04 33.30
C VAL A 314 11.58 49.34 32.06
N GLY A 315 12.09 50.09 31.07
CA GLY A 315 12.75 49.53 29.89
C GLY A 315 13.98 48.70 30.26
N LEU A 316 14.86 49.25 31.10
CA LEU A 316 16.06 48.55 31.59
C LEU A 316 15.70 47.32 32.42
N SER A 317 14.69 47.42 33.29
CA SER A 317 14.19 46.29 34.08
C SER A 317 13.61 45.18 33.20
N THR A 318 12.90 45.53 32.12
CA THR A 318 12.36 44.56 31.16
C THR A 318 13.48 43.85 30.41
N LEU A 319 14.55 44.58 30.05
CA LEU A 319 15.74 43.99 29.42
C LEU A 319 16.46 43.03 30.37
N ILE A 320 16.67 43.42 31.64
CA ILE A 320 17.23 42.55 32.68
C ILE A 320 16.36 41.31 32.87
N GLY A 321 15.04 41.46 32.97
CA GLY A 321 14.11 40.34 33.12
C GLY A 321 14.13 39.39 31.92
N GLY A 322 14.18 39.94 30.70
CA GLY A 322 14.34 39.15 29.46
C GLY A 322 15.68 38.39 29.43
N TYR A 323 16.76 39.03 29.86
CA TYR A 323 18.08 38.41 29.97
C TYR A 323 18.13 37.31 31.04
N MET A 324 17.49 37.53 32.18
CA MET A 324 17.36 36.53 33.25
C MET A 324 16.52 35.33 32.79
N TRP A 325 15.44 35.58 32.04
CA TRP A 325 14.64 34.53 31.41
C TRP A 325 15.46 33.74 30.37
N PHE A 326 16.27 34.42 29.57
CA PHE A 326 17.20 33.81 28.61
C PHE A 326 18.24 32.93 29.30
N LEU A 327 18.88 33.40 30.37
CA LEU A 327 19.84 32.62 31.16
C LEU A 327 19.20 31.38 31.79
N TYR A 328 17.97 31.50 32.28
CA TYR A 328 17.25 30.37 32.88
C TYR A 328 16.85 29.30 31.86
N HIS A 329 16.59 29.67 30.60
CA HIS A 329 16.17 28.74 29.55
C HIS A 329 17.30 28.13 28.70
N ASN A 330 18.55 28.22 29.16
CA ASN A 330 19.78 27.77 28.48
C ASN A 330 20.10 28.49 27.15
N ARG A 331 21.41 28.56 26.86
CA ARG A 331 22.09 29.48 25.93
C ARG A 331 21.76 29.36 24.43
N GLU A 332 20.87 28.45 24.03
CA GLU A 332 20.52 28.17 22.62
C GLU A 332 19.01 28.29 22.39
N VAL A 333 18.44 29.42 22.81
CA VAL A 333 17.08 29.79 22.42
C VAL A 333 17.14 30.47 21.05
N SER A 334 17.09 29.67 19.98
CA SER A 334 16.56 30.17 18.72
C SER A 334 15.13 30.66 18.96
N TYR A 335 14.74 31.83 18.42
CA TYR A 335 13.40 32.40 18.58
C TYR A 335 12.27 31.41 18.23
N ARG A 336 12.55 30.47 17.30
CA ARG A 336 11.64 29.38 16.93
C ARG A 336 11.56 28.27 17.99
N SER A 337 12.65 28.02 18.72
CA SER A 337 12.75 26.97 19.75
C SER A 337 12.03 27.34 21.05
N ALA A 338 12.05 28.61 21.49
CA ALA A 338 11.34 29.06 22.70
C ALA A 338 9.81 28.91 22.61
N MET A 339 9.23 29.32 21.49
CA MET A 339 7.78 29.16 21.27
C MET A 339 7.42 27.68 21.20
N ASN A 340 8.25 26.88 20.51
CA ASN A 340 8.05 25.44 20.42
C ASN A 340 8.22 24.72 21.76
N PHE A 341 9.09 25.20 22.66
CA PHE A 341 9.32 24.61 23.98
C PHE A 341 8.13 24.78 24.94
N THR A 342 7.52 25.96 24.96
CA THR A 342 6.32 26.19 25.78
C THR A 342 5.10 25.44 25.25
N VAL A 343 4.99 25.34 23.92
CA VAL A 343 3.96 24.53 23.25
C VAL A 343 4.20 23.04 23.49
N SER A 344 5.44 22.54 23.38
CA SER A 344 5.77 21.12 23.50
C SER A 344 5.54 20.60 24.92
N LYS A 345 6.00 21.29 25.97
CA LYS A 345 5.73 20.89 27.36
C LYS A 345 4.24 20.76 27.66
N ARG A 346 3.44 21.69 27.13
CA ARG A 346 1.99 21.66 27.31
C ARG A 346 1.32 20.58 26.47
N GLN A 347 1.83 20.37 25.25
CA GLN A 347 1.41 19.30 24.35
C GLN A 347 1.66 17.92 24.98
N ASP A 348 2.83 17.67 25.57
CA ASP A 348 3.16 16.42 26.26
C ASP A 348 2.24 16.18 27.46
N LYS A 349 1.95 17.23 28.24
CA LYS A 349 0.96 17.14 29.32
C LYS A 349 -0.45 16.80 28.79
N LEU A 350 -0.85 17.40 27.67
CA LEU A 350 -2.14 17.10 27.02
C LEU A 350 -2.17 15.67 26.48
N TYR A 351 -1.06 15.17 25.93
CA TYR A 351 -0.92 13.78 25.50
C TYR A 351 -1.08 12.80 26.65
N GLN A 352 -0.40 13.04 27.78
CA GLN A 352 -0.56 12.20 28.98
C GLN A 352 -2.01 12.21 29.50
N LEU A 353 -2.65 13.39 29.55
CA LEU A 353 -4.04 13.51 30.01
C LEU A 353 -5.05 12.82 29.09
N LYS A 354 -4.83 12.85 27.77
CA LYS A 354 -5.70 12.15 26.79
C LYS A 354 -5.28 10.70 26.52
N GLY A 355 -4.21 10.21 27.16
CA GLY A 355 -3.69 8.86 26.95
C GLY A 355 -3.08 8.64 25.56
N PHE A 356 -2.56 9.68 24.92
CA PHE A 356 -1.84 9.58 23.65
C PHE A 356 -0.40 9.12 23.91
N ASP A 357 -0.07 7.91 23.45
CA ASP A 357 1.27 7.35 23.53
C ASP A 357 2.05 7.65 22.23
N VAL A 358 3.08 8.48 22.37
CA VAL A 358 3.97 8.90 21.28
C VAL A 358 4.76 7.72 20.73
N SER A 359 5.23 6.80 21.58
CA SER A 359 6.03 5.64 21.16
C SER A 359 5.19 4.69 20.31
N LYS A 360 3.95 4.43 20.75
CA LYS A 360 3.00 3.62 19.99
C LYS A 360 2.64 4.25 18.64
N TRP A 361 2.46 5.57 18.60
CA TRP A 361 2.23 6.30 17.36
C TRP A 361 3.39 6.11 16.37
N ASP A 362 4.62 6.35 16.80
CA ASP A 362 5.82 6.23 15.96
C ASP A 362 5.99 4.79 15.44
N GLY A 363 5.79 3.79 16.30
CA GLY A 363 5.84 2.38 15.90
C GLY A 363 4.79 2.01 14.85
N LEU A 364 3.56 2.48 14.98
CA LEU A 364 2.50 2.25 13.99
C LEU A 364 2.80 2.93 12.65
N VAL A 365 3.34 4.14 12.69
CA VAL A 365 3.74 4.89 11.50
C VAL A 365 4.88 4.18 10.77
N GLU A 366 5.89 3.71 11.51
CA GLU A 366 7.00 2.95 10.94
C GLU A 366 6.53 1.62 10.34
N GLU A 367 5.70 0.87 11.07
CA GLU A 367 5.10 -0.38 10.57
C GLU A 367 4.28 -0.14 9.29
N GLY A 368 3.45 0.90 9.28
CA GLY A 368 2.68 1.29 8.09
C GLY A 368 3.57 1.65 6.91
N ASN A 369 4.67 2.39 7.13
CA ASN A 369 5.63 2.73 6.08
C ASN A 369 6.42 1.50 5.59
N ARG A 370 6.71 0.53 6.46
CA ARG A 370 7.31 -0.75 6.06
C ARG A 370 6.36 -1.54 5.15
N LEU A 371 5.09 -1.67 5.53
CA LEU A 371 4.09 -2.39 4.73
C LEU A 371 3.87 -1.74 3.36
N ARG A 372 3.83 -0.40 3.28
CA ARG A 372 3.75 0.31 1.99
C ARG A 372 4.93 0.02 1.08
N ARG A 373 6.16 0.07 1.62
CA ARG A 373 7.37 -0.28 0.86
C ARG A 373 7.32 -1.72 0.36
N GLU A 374 6.89 -2.66 1.19
CA GLU A 374 6.74 -4.06 0.78
C GLU A 374 5.71 -4.24 -0.33
N ILE A 375 4.53 -3.62 -0.22
CA ILE A 375 3.51 -3.69 -1.27
C ILE A 375 4.01 -3.05 -2.56
N LYS A 376 4.71 -1.90 -2.46
CA LYS A 376 5.29 -1.22 -3.62
C LYS A 376 6.37 -2.04 -4.30
N MET A 377 7.26 -2.69 -3.55
CA MET A 377 8.23 -3.64 -4.12
C MET A 377 7.53 -4.78 -4.86
N VAL A 378 6.46 -5.34 -4.28
CA VAL A 378 5.67 -6.38 -4.97
C VAL A 378 4.95 -5.81 -6.20
N ALA A 379 4.54 -4.54 -6.19
CA ALA A 379 3.91 -3.89 -7.33
C ALA A 379 4.91 -3.70 -8.49
N GLU A 380 6.13 -3.27 -8.17
CA GLU A 380 7.26 -3.19 -9.11
C GLU A 380 7.64 -4.58 -9.66
N GLU A 381 7.60 -5.62 -8.81
CA GLU A 381 7.82 -7.01 -9.26
C GLU A 381 6.76 -7.50 -10.25
N TYR A 382 5.52 -7.00 -10.22
CA TYR A 382 4.45 -7.40 -11.16
C TYR A 382 4.22 -6.38 -12.28
N ASP A 383 4.98 -5.28 -12.30
CA ASP A 383 4.79 -4.15 -13.21
C ASP A 383 3.35 -3.58 -13.15
N VAL A 384 2.83 -3.46 -11.92
CA VAL A 384 1.49 -2.94 -11.65
C VAL A 384 1.60 -1.61 -10.93
N ASP A 385 0.94 -0.58 -11.45
CA ASP A 385 0.81 0.70 -10.76
C ASP A 385 -0.10 0.58 -9.54
N TRP A 386 0.50 0.62 -8.35
CA TRP A 386 -0.22 0.54 -7.10
C TRP A 386 -0.50 1.92 -6.49
N ASP A 387 -1.77 2.32 -6.52
CA ASP A 387 -2.26 3.56 -5.92
C ASP A 387 -2.56 3.41 -4.42
N GLU A 388 -1.69 3.97 -3.58
CA GLU A 388 -1.87 4.01 -2.12
C GLU A 388 -3.20 4.65 -1.69
N ALA A 389 -3.64 5.70 -2.41
CA ALA A 389 -4.79 6.51 -2.05
C ALA A 389 -6.11 5.71 -2.13
N LYS A 390 -6.24 4.85 -3.15
CA LYS A 390 -7.43 4.00 -3.35
C LYS A 390 -7.58 2.94 -2.27
N GLU A 391 -6.47 2.52 -1.67
CA GLU A 391 -6.40 1.41 -0.74
C GLU A 391 -6.42 1.79 0.73
N ALA A 392 -5.78 2.91 1.06
CA ALA A 392 -5.72 3.39 2.43
C ALA A 392 -7.09 3.90 2.89
N GLY A 393 -7.97 4.34 1.97
CA GLY A 393 -9.35 4.79 2.24
C GLY A 393 -9.47 6.05 3.10
N ASP A 394 -8.43 6.38 3.86
CA ASP A 394 -8.39 7.49 4.80
C ASP A 394 -7.42 8.56 4.30
N GLU A 395 -7.92 9.51 3.50
CA GLU A 395 -7.17 10.74 3.12
C GLU A 395 -6.57 11.43 4.35
N LYS A 396 -7.24 11.30 5.51
CA LYS A 396 -6.78 11.74 6.82
C LYS A 396 -5.44 11.14 7.23
N VAL A 397 -5.23 9.84 7.00
CA VAL A 397 -3.95 9.16 7.31
C VAL A 397 -2.85 9.67 6.40
N ALA A 398 -3.14 9.84 5.10
CA ALA A 398 -2.18 10.41 4.16
C ALA A 398 -1.77 11.84 4.57
N LYS A 399 -2.74 12.66 4.99
CA LYS A 399 -2.50 14.02 5.49
C LYS A 399 -1.68 14.01 6.79
N ALA A 400 -2.01 13.14 7.74
CA ALA A 400 -1.28 13.02 9.00
C ALA A 400 0.18 12.62 8.78
N LEU A 401 0.41 11.62 7.93
CA LEU A 401 1.75 11.16 7.55
C LEU A 401 2.53 12.23 6.78
N ARG A 402 1.88 12.97 5.88
CA ARG A 402 2.51 14.08 5.15
C ARG A 402 2.94 15.20 6.10
N ASN A 403 2.10 15.57 7.05
CA ASN A 403 2.41 16.57 8.06
C ASN A 403 3.58 16.12 8.94
N GLU A 404 3.63 14.84 9.29
CA GLU A 404 4.74 14.28 10.07
C GLU A 404 6.06 14.25 9.30
N ARG A 405 6.03 13.87 8.02
CA ARG A 405 7.21 13.96 7.13
C ARG A 405 7.71 15.40 7.03
N LYS A 406 6.82 16.37 6.83
CA LYS A 406 7.17 17.80 6.81
C LYS A 406 7.77 18.25 8.13
N LYS A 407 7.21 17.84 9.27
CA LYS A 407 7.73 18.19 10.60
C LYS A 407 9.14 17.63 10.82
N LYS A 408 9.39 16.36 10.44
CA LYS A 408 10.73 15.75 10.50
C LYS A 408 11.73 16.42 9.57
N GLN A 409 11.29 16.81 8.37
CA GLN A 409 12.13 17.54 7.41
C GLN A 409 12.51 18.93 7.94
N MET A 410 11.55 19.69 8.45
CA MET A 410 11.80 21.00 9.08
C MET A 410 12.77 20.89 10.25
N ALA A 411 12.62 19.87 11.12
CA ALA A 411 13.55 19.64 12.22
C ALA A 411 14.99 19.35 11.74
N LYS A 412 15.12 18.57 10.66
CA LYS A 412 16.43 18.27 10.06
C LYS A 412 17.06 19.51 9.41
N ASP A 413 16.27 20.28 8.67
CA ASP A 413 16.73 21.52 8.03
C ASP A 413 17.19 22.54 9.08
N ASP A 414 16.48 22.62 10.22
CA ASP A 414 16.85 23.46 11.36
C ASP A 414 18.18 23.00 12.00
N GLU A 415 18.38 21.69 12.21
CA GLU A 415 19.65 21.11 12.71
C GLU A 415 20.83 21.37 11.76
N ASP A 416 20.61 21.22 10.46
CA ASP A 416 21.63 21.45 9.42
C ASP A 416 22.01 22.95 9.33
N GLU A 417 21.06 23.87 9.52
CA GLU A 417 21.34 25.31 9.60
C GLU A 417 22.14 25.69 10.86
N GLU A 418 21.79 25.12 12.02
CA GLU A 418 22.52 25.37 13.26
C GLU A 418 23.95 24.82 13.21
N GLY A 419 24.13 23.65 12.60
CA GLY A 419 25.45 23.07 12.35
C GLY A 419 26.33 23.94 11.45
N LYS A 420 25.74 24.54 10.39
CA LYS A 420 26.45 25.49 9.50
C LYS A 420 26.83 26.79 10.21
N LYS A 421 25.96 27.35 11.04
CA LYS A 421 26.24 28.57 11.82
C LYS A 421 27.37 28.36 12.82
N ARG A 422 27.40 27.21 13.51
CA ARG A 422 28.48 26.83 14.43
C ARG A 422 29.83 26.64 13.73
N LYS A 423 29.82 26.09 12.51
CA LYS A 423 31.04 25.92 11.72
C LYS A 423 31.60 27.27 11.26
N LYS A 424 30.72 28.17 10.80
CA LYS A 424 31.09 29.52 10.37
C LYS A 424 31.65 30.37 11.51
N SER A 425 31.06 30.33 12.70
CA SER A 425 31.59 31.05 13.87
C SER A 425 32.97 30.54 14.29
N LYS A 426 33.25 29.25 14.09
CA LYS A 426 34.54 28.65 14.44
C LYS A 426 35.63 29.00 13.42
N GLU A 427 35.29 29.10 12.14
CA GLU A 427 36.22 29.56 11.09
C GLU A 427 36.53 31.06 11.23
N GLU A 428 35.57 31.89 11.67
CA GLU A 428 35.79 33.32 11.94
C GLU A 428 36.65 33.57 13.20
N ASP A 429 36.60 32.70 14.21
CA ASP A 429 37.44 32.80 15.41
C ASP A 429 38.91 32.34 15.17
N ASP A 430 39.15 31.49 14.16
CA ASP A 430 40.49 30.96 13.83
C ASP A 430 41.29 31.88 12.85
N ASP A 431 40.64 32.89 12.25
CA ASP A 431 41.27 33.86 11.31
C ASP A 431 41.72 35.18 12.00
N ASP A 432 41.45 35.35 13.30
CA ASP A 432 41.76 36.56 14.11
C ASP A 432 42.93 36.38 15.12
N ASP A 433 43.60 35.22 15.14
CA ASP A 433 44.88 34.94 15.84
C ASP A 433 46.06 34.84 14.85
#